data_AF-A0A382W1L6-F1
#
_entry.id   AF-A0A382W1L6-F1
#
_cell.length_a   1.000
_cell.length_b   1.000
_cell.length_c   1.000
_cell.angle_alpha   90.00
_cell.angle_beta   90.00
_cell.angle_gamma   90.00
#
_symmetry.space_group_name_H-M   'P 1'
#
loop_
_entity.id
_entity.type
_entity.pdbx_description
1 polymer ?
#
loop_
_entity_poly.entity_id
_entity_poly.type
_entity_poly.pdbx_seq_one_letter_code
_entity_poly.pdbx_strand_id
1 'polypeptide(L)'
;MKNPLIIEHELPVFSALKPEHVTPAIEQIIAENQAAIKVLKKSRSRNFRNLVNQLDQLDDRLSQAWSPVSHMNSVVNNDSLRQAYNHCLSLLSEYSTALGQDQQLFSIYQALDQSEEFDLLNLAERKAVKNALRDFRLSGVDLKGGLKEQFADIKKKLSEITSRYSEHVMDATDSWRKVLEQVDELRGMPENAIALTKQSAERENEQGYLLTLD
;
A
#
# COMPACT_ATOMS: atom_id res chain seq x y z
N MET A 1 -2.39 8.48 24.13
CA MET A 1 -1.42 7.43 23.76
C MET A 1 -0.81 7.80 22.41
N LYS A 2 0.49 7.53 22.18
CA LYS A 2 1.10 7.74 20.87
C LYS A 2 0.58 6.67 19.89
N ASN A 3 0.34 7.05 18.64
CA ASN A 3 -0.20 6.16 17.61
C ASN A 3 0.83 5.05 17.28
N PRO A 4 0.45 3.75 17.34
CA PRO A 4 1.37 2.63 17.11
C PRO A 4 1.96 2.56 15.70
N LEU A 5 1.35 3.22 14.71
CA LEU A 5 1.88 3.31 13.35
C LEU A 5 2.98 4.38 13.19
N ILE A 6 3.17 5.24 14.21
CA ILE A 6 4.15 6.33 14.20
C ILE A 6 5.38 5.97 15.04
N ILE A 7 5.23 5.06 15.99
CA ILE A 7 6.32 4.62 16.86
C ILE A 7 7.13 3.58 16.10
N GLU A 8 8.45 3.70 16.14
CA GLU A 8 9.34 2.68 15.59
C GLU A 8 9.25 1.38 16.40
N HIS A 9 9.09 0.28 15.66
CA HIS A 9 9.08 -1.06 16.19
C HIS A 9 9.96 -1.94 15.30
N GLU A 10 10.63 -2.94 15.88
CA GLU A 10 11.37 -3.95 15.10
C GLU A 10 10.41 -4.79 14.23
N LEU A 11 9.20 -5.05 14.76
CA LEU A 11 8.12 -5.75 14.07
C LEU A 11 6.79 -5.01 14.27
N PRO A 12 5.87 -5.04 13.29
CA PRO A 12 4.53 -4.46 13.45
C PRO A 12 3.76 -5.03 14.64
N VAL A 13 3.23 -4.18 15.51
CA VAL A 13 2.48 -4.58 16.70
C VAL A 13 0.99 -4.74 16.37
N PHE A 14 0.63 -5.76 15.59
CA PHE A 14 -0.74 -5.97 15.07
C PHE A 14 -1.82 -5.95 16.14
N SER A 15 -1.54 -6.47 17.35
CA SER A 15 -2.50 -6.51 18.46
C SER A 15 -2.88 -5.13 19.00
N ALA A 16 -2.07 -4.09 18.73
CA ALA A 16 -2.34 -2.71 19.13
C ALA A 16 -2.89 -1.86 17.97
N LEU A 17 -2.86 -2.36 16.73
CA LEU A 17 -3.36 -1.65 15.57
C LEU A 17 -4.88 -1.68 15.52
N LYS A 18 -5.46 -0.52 15.29
CA LYS A 18 -6.91 -0.34 15.18
C LYS A 18 -7.23 0.58 14.00
N PRO A 19 -8.41 0.44 13.38
CA PRO A 19 -8.82 1.27 12.25
C PRO A 19 -8.71 2.78 12.53
N GLU A 20 -9.03 3.24 13.73
CA GLU A 20 -8.94 4.65 14.12
C GLU A 20 -7.50 5.21 14.14
N HIS A 21 -6.48 4.34 14.16
CA HIS A 21 -5.08 4.76 14.10
C HIS A 21 -4.61 5.05 12.67
N VAL A 22 -5.26 4.48 11.66
CA VAL A 22 -4.76 4.42 10.27
C VAL A 22 -4.69 5.81 9.65
N THR A 23 -5.83 6.48 9.47
CA THR A 23 -5.88 7.78 8.79
C THR A 23 -5.00 8.84 9.48
N PRO A 24 -5.06 9.05 10.81
CA PRO A 24 -4.23 10.06 11.46
C PRO A 24 -2.73 9.81 11.31
N ALA A 25 -2.29 8.55 11.30
CA ALA A 25 -0.87 8.22 11.10
C ALA A 25 -0.41 8.54 9.69
N ILE A 26 -1.17 8.11 8.68
CA ILE A 26 -0.80 8.28 7.27
C ILE A 26 -0.81 9.76 6.89
N GLU A 27 -1.82 10.53 7.31
CA GLU A 27 -1.86 11.98 7.10
C GLU A 27 -0.66 12.69 7.73
N GLN A 28 -0.34 12.35 8.99
CA GLN A 28 0.81 12.92 9.69
C GLN A 28 2.11 12.59 8.97
N ILE A 29 2.32 11.33 8.56
CA ILE A 29 3.55 10.92 7.88
C ILE A 29 3.69 11.61 6.52
N ILE A 30 2.62 11.68 5.72
CA ILE A 30 2.64 12.39 4.44
C ILE A 30 2.98 13.86 4.65
N ALA A 31 2.36 14.53 5.62
CA ALA A 31 2.62 15.95 5.88
C ALA A 31 4.08 16.21 6.30
N GLU A 32 4.62 15.38 7.19
CA GLU A 32 6.01 15.47 7.63
C GLU A 32 7.00 15.18 6.49
N ASN A 33 6.74 14.15 5.69
CA ASN A 33 7.56 13.81 4.53
C ASN A 33 7.57 14.95 3.50
N GLN A 34 6.40 15.52 3.19
CA GLN A 34 6.30 16.68 2.29
C GLN A 34 7.11 17.88 2.81
N ALA A 35 7.10 18.13 4.12
CA ALA A 35 7.89 19.20 4.73
C ALA A 35 9.40 18.92 4.61
N ALA A 36 9.82 17.69 4.93
CA ALA A 36 11.22 17.27 4.83
C ALA A 36 11.73 17.35 3.38
N ILE A 37 10.97 16.87 2.41
CA ILE A 37 11.29 16.94 0.98
C ILE A 37 11.46 18.39 0.52
N LYS A 38 10.60 19.32 0.97
CA LYS A 38 10.77 20.75 0.66
C LYS A 38 12.09 21.32 1.17
N VAL A 39 12.58 20.86 2.32
CA VAL A 39 13.88 21.26 2.87
C VAL A 39 15.02 20.63 2.08
N LEU A 40 14.96 19.32 1.81
CA LEU A 40 15.96 18.58 1.04
C LEU A 40 16.20 19.19 -0.35
N LYS A 41 15.12 19.56 -1.05
CA LYS A 41 15.18 20.22 -2.37
C LYS A 41 15.94 21.56 -2.35
N LYS A 42 15.97 22.25 -1.20
CA LYS A 42 16.67 23.53 -1.03
C LYS A 42 18.10 23.36 -0.51
N SER A 43 18.49 22.16 -0.08
CA SER A 43 19.85 21.87 0.38
C SER A 43 20.87 22.18 -0.71
N ARG A 44 22.03 22.73 -0.30
CA ARG A 44 23.20 22.93 -1.17
C ARG A 44 24.01 21.64 -1.36
N SER A 45 23.89 20.70 -0.42
CA SER A 45 24.59 19.42 -0.48
C SER A 45 23.65 18.35 -1.03
N ARG A 46 23.54 18.27 -2.37
CA ARG A 46 22.65 17.32 -3.07
C ARG A 46 23.39 16.07 -3.55
N ASN A 47 24.20 15.51 -2.65
CA ASN A 47 24.93 14.28 -2.89
C ASN A 47 24.06 13.05 -2.57
N PHE A 48 24.50 11.86 -2.96
CA PHE A 48 23.73 10.62 -2.78
C PHE A 48 23.29 10.44 -1.33
N ARG A 49 24.21 10.58 -0.37
CA ARG A 49 23.93 10.37 1.05
C ARG A 49 22.96 11.40 1.64
N ASN A 50 23.08 12.67 1.26
CA ASN A 50 22.30 13.75 1.85
C ASN A 50 20.94 13.97 1.17
N LEU A 51 20.71 13.33 0.02
CA LEU A 51 19.44 13.41 -0.68
C LEU A 51 18.78 12.04 -0.84
N VAL A 52 19.43 11.10 -1.56
CA VAL A 52 18.81 9.82 -1.91
C VAL A 52 18.50 9.02 -0.65
N ASN A 53 19.48 8.83 0.24
CA ASN A 53 19.23 8.11 1.49
C ASN A 53 18.20 8.80 2.38
N GLN A 54 18.12 10.13 2.35
CA GLN A 54 17.11 10.87 3.13
C GLN A 54 15.72 10.69 2.55
N LEU A 55 15.58 10.70 1.21
CA LEU A 55 14.31 10.40 0.55
C LEU A 55 13.89 8.94 0.80
N ASP A 56 14.83 8.00 0.73
CA ASP A 56 14.58 6.59 1.02
C ASP A 56 14.13 6.37 2.47
N GLN A 57 14.71 7.09 3.44
CA GLN A 57 14.27 7.04 4.85
C GLN A 57 12.84 7.56 5.04
N LEU A 58 12.44 8.61 4.31
CA LEU A 58 11.08 9.12 4.36
C LEU A 58 10.08 8.13 3.75
N ASP A 59 10.46 7.49 2.64
CA ASP A 59 9.64 6.47 1.98
C ASP A 59 9.53 5.20 2.84
N ASP A 60 10.63 4.72 3.41
CA ASP A 60 10.65 3.58 4.33
C ASP A 60 9.75 3.83 5.54
N ARG A 61 9.79 5.03 6.13
CA ARG A 61 8.90 5.40 7.24
C ARG A 61 7.42 5.30 6.88
N LEU A 62 7.04 5.71 5.67
CA LEU A 62 5.66 5.58 5.19
C LEU A 62 5.32 4.11 4.91
N SER A 63 6.25 3.35 4.33
CA SER A 63 6.11 1.92 4.05
C SER A 63 5.92 1.10 5.33
N GLN A 64 6.69 1.38 6.37
CA GLN A 64 6.59 0.74 7.70
C GLN A 64 5.22 0.98 8.35
N ALA A 65 4.63 2.15 8.15
CA ALA A 65 3.29 2.46 8.64
C ALA A 65 2.19 1.84 7.77
N TRP A 66 2.35 1.83 6.44
CA TRP A 66 1.30 1.38 5.53
C TRP A 66 1.25 -0.14 5.36
N SER A 67 2.39 -0.83 5.35
CA SER A 67 2.46 -2.28 5.11
C SER A 67 1.61 -3.10 6.08
N PRO A 68 1.62 -2.83 7.40
CA PRO A 68 0.74 -3.53 8.35
C PRO A 68 -0.75 -3.30 8.08
N VAL A 69 -1.12 -2.07 7.70
CA VAL A 69 -2.52 -1.73 7.37
C VAL A 69 -2.98 -2.46 6.11
N SER A 70 -2.14 -2.46 5.06
CA SER A 70 -2.43 -3.20 3.83
C SER A 70 -2.53 -4.72 4.07
N HIS A 71 -1.69 -5.25 4.96
CA HIS A 71 -1.77 -6.65 5.36
C HIS A 71 -3.07 -6.94 6.09
N MET A 72 -3.42 -6.14 7.11
CA MET A 72 -4.67 -6.30 7.87
C MET A 72 -5.90 -6.21 6.96
N ASN A 73 -5.90 -5.31 5.98
CA ASN A 73 -7.00 -5.21 5.00
C ASN A 73 -7.17 -6.51 4.19
N SER A 74 -6.12 -7.33 4.07
CA SER A 74 -6.12 -8.58 3.31
C SER A 74 -6.44 -9.82 4.16
N VAL A 75 -6.23 -9.78 5.49
CA VAL A 75 -6.34 -10.98 6.34
C VAL A 75 -7.34 -10.86 7.50
N VAL A 76 -7.72 -9.63 7.88
CA VAL A 76 -8.66 -9.34 8.97
C VAL A 76 -9.55 -8.15 8.59
N ASN A 77 -10.03 -8.14 7.34
CA ASN A 77 -10.88 -7.09 6.82
C ASN A 77 -12.16 -6.92 7.65
N ASN A 78 -12.62 -5.67 7.78
CA ASN A 78 -13.93 -5.31 8.30
C ASN A 78 -14.29 -3.90 7.78
N ASP A 79 -15.55 -3.48 7.93
CA ASP A 79 -16.05 -2.22 7.40
C ASP A 79 -15.22 -1.00 7.83
N SER A 80 -14.87 -0.92 9.13
CA SER A 80 -14.12 0.22 9.66
C SER A 80 -12.69 0.28 9.13
N LEU A 81 -12.03 -0.88 8.99
CA LEU A 81 -10.70 -0.97 8.40
C LEU A 81 -10.74 -0.66 6.91
N ARG A 82 -11.73 -1.21 6.18
CA ARG A 82 -11.95 -0.98 4.75
C ARG A 82 -12.16 0.51 4.46
N GLN A 83 -12.95 1.21 5.27
CA GLN A 83 -13.17 2.64 5.15
C GLN A 83 -11.87 3.44 5.33
N ALA A 84 -11.11 3.14 6.39
CA ALA A 84 -9.85 3.83 6.66
C ALA A 84 -8.79 3.54 5.58
N TYR A 85 -8.72 2.30 5.10
CA TYR A 85 -7.84 1.85 4.03
C TYR A 85 -8.13 2.59 2.72
N ASN A 86 -9.39 2.62 2.28
CA ASN A 86 -9.79 3.29 1.04
C ASN A 86 -9.53 4.81 1.08
N HIS A 87 -9.75 5.45 2.23
CA HIS A 87 -9.41 6.85 2.40
C HIS A 87 -7.90 7.08 2.24
N CYS A 88 -7.07 6.27 2.90
CA CYS A 88 -5.62 6.38 2.81
C CYS A 88 -5.07 6.04 1.42
N LEU A 89 -5.69 5.11 0.68
CA LEU A 89 -5.30 4.83 -0.72
C LEU A 89 -5.37 6.08 -1.60
N SER A 90 -6.41 6.92 -1.44
CA SER A 90 -6.50 8.18 -2.17
C SER A 90 -5.33 9.11 -1.82
N LEU A 91 -5.04 9.28 -0.52
CA LEU A 91 -3.95 10.13 -0.04
C LEU A 91 -2.58 9.64 -0.55
N LEU A 92 -2.32 8.34 -0.50
CA LEU A 92 -1.09 7.72 -0.96
C LEU A 92 -0.92 7.82 -2.47
N SER A 93 -2.00 7.62 -3.24
CA SER A 93 -1.97 7.79 -4.70
C SER A 93 -1.68 9.23 -5.10
N GLU A 94 -2.28 10.21 -4.42
CA GLU A 94 -2.01 11.63 -4.65
C GLU A 94 -0.58 12.00 -4.26
N TYR A 95 -0.11 11.57 -3.09
CA TYR A 95 1.26 11.81 -2.62
C TYR A 95 2.31 11.22 -3.56
N SER A 96 2.19 9.93 -3.92
CA SER A 96 3.15 9.24 -4.79
C SER A 96 3.17 9.81 -6.21
N THR A 97 2.00 10.19 -6.75
CA THR A 97 1.92 10.83 -8.07
C THR A 97 2.57 12.21 -8.06
N ALA A 98 2.29 13.02 -7.04
CA ALA A 98 2.90 14.34 -6.90
C ALA A 98 4.43 14.24 -6.78
N LEU A 99 4.93 13.27 -6.01
CA LEU A 99 6.36 13.02 -5.85
C LEU A 99 7.00 12.55 -7.16
N GLY A 100 6.41 11.56 -7.82
CA GLY A 100 6.88 11.03 -9.10
C GLY A 100 6.83 12.04 -10.26
N GLN A 101 6.04 13.10 -10.14
CA GLN A 101 5.98 14.20 -11.12
C GLN A 101 6.74 15.47 -10.68
N ASP A 102 7.44 15.44 -9.54
CA ASP A 102 8.22 16.58 -9.05
C ASP A 102 9.45 16.82 -9.96
N GLN A 103 9.32 17.82 -10.82
CA GLN A 103 10.35 18.21 -11.78
C GLN A 103 11.66 18.61 -11.08
N GLN A 104 11.58 19.23 -9.89
CA GLN A 104 12.75 19.67 -9.18
C GLN A 104 13.55 18.46 -8.66
N LEU A 105 12.88 17.47 -8.08
CA LEU A 105 13.54 16.24 -7.67
C LEU A 105 14.15 15.51 -8.87
N PHE A 106 13.39 15.37 -9.96
CA PHE A 106 13.91 14.72 -11.16
C PHE A 106 15.18 15.40 -11.68
N SER A 107 15.21 16.73 -11.78
CA SER A 107 16.40 17.48 -12.18
C SER A 107 17.57 17.29 -11.22
N ILE A 108 17.32 17.12 -9.92
CA ILE A 108 18.39 16.84 -8.95
C ILE A 108 18.96 15.43 -9.17
N TYR A 109 18.12 14.42 -9.40
CA TYR A 109 18.59 13.07 -9.74
C TYR A 109 19.36 13.06 -11.06
N GLN A 110 18.95 13.86 -12.05
CA GLN A 110 19.68 13.99 -13.32
C GLN A 110 21.06 14.61 -13.11
N ALA A 111 21.16 15.66 -12.28
CA ALA A 111 22.43 16.27 -11.95
C ALA A 111 23.36 15.31 -11.19
N LEU A 112 22.82 14.52 -10.26
CA LEU A 112 23.58 13.48 -9.56
C LEU A 112 24.11 12.44 -10.54
N ASP A 113 23.28 11.94 -11.45
CA ASP A 113 23.63 10.95 -12.47
C ASP A 113 24.72 11.42 -13.46
N GLN A 114 24.92 12.74 -13.58
CA GLN A 114 25.93 13.38 -14.44
C GLN A 114 27.14 13.91 -13.66
N SER A 115 27.19 13.70 -12.34
CA SER A 115 28.23 14.24 -11.48
C SER A 115 29.42 13.29 -11.33
N GLU A 116 30.60 13.83 -10.99
CA GLU A 116 31.78 13.02 -10.64
C GLU A 116 31.53 12.08 -9.45
N GLU A 117 30.61 12.45 -8.55
CA GLU A 117 30.24 11.61 -7.41
C GLU A 117 29.61 10.29 -7.87
N PHE A 118 28.82 10.30 -8.95
CA PHE A 118 28.17 9.10 -9.46
C PHE A 118 29.16 8.00 -9.84
N ASP A 119 30.32 8.39 -10.37
CA ASP A 119 31.39 7.45 -10.72
C ASP A 119 32.03 6.81 -9.49
N LEU A 120 31.98 7.49 -8.34
CA LEU A 120 32.48 7.01 -7.04
C LEU A 120 31.47 6.11 -6.30
N LEU A 121 30.19 6.14 -6.68
CA LEU A 121 29.16 5.31 -6.06
C LEU A 121 29.40 3.81 -6.32
N ASN A 122 28.91 2.95 -5.43
CA ASN A 122 28.94 1.52 -5.66
C ASN A 122 27.86 1.10 -6.69
N LEU A 123 27.88 -0.17 -7.10
CA LEU A 123 26.94 -0.69 -8.10
C LEU A 123 25.46 -0.53 -7.69
N ALA A 124 25.14 -0.77 -6.42
CA ALA A 124 23.77 -0.70 -5.91
C ALA A 124 23.27 0.76 -5.86
N GLU A 125 24.11 1.68 -5.40
CA GLU A 125 23.80 3.12 -5.33
C GLU A 125 23.56 3.71 -6.72
N ARG A 126 24.44 3.41 -7.70
CA ARG A 126 24.22 3.80 -9.11
C ARG A 126 22.90 3.24 -9.65
N LYS A 127 22.59 1.99 -9.33
CA LYS A 127 21.35 1.35 -9.76
C LYS A 127 20.12 2.02 -9.15
N ALA A 128 20.18 2.43 -7.88
CA ALA A 128 19.11 3.17 -7.22
C ALA A 128 18.83 4.51 -7.93
N VAL A 129 19.87 5.29 -8.23
CA VAL A 129 19.73 6.56 -8.98
C VAL A 129 19.12 6.33 -10.36
N LYS A 130 19.61 5.33 -11.13
CA LYS A 130 19.08 5.01 -12.46
C LYS A 130 17.63 4.53 -12.41
N ASN A 131 17.26 3.73 -11.42
CA ASN A 131 15.88 3.28 -11.22
C ASN A 131 14.98 4.47 -10.86
N ALA A 132 15.39 5.34 -9.94
CA ALA A 132 14.63 6.55 -9.61
C ALA A 132 14.36 7.41 -10.86
N LEU A 133 15.38 7.65 -11.69
CA LEU A 133 15.23 8.38 -12.96
C LEU A 133 14.29 7.70 -13.96
N ARG A 134 14.25 6.36 -14.00
CA ARG A 134 13.25 5.61 -14.79
C ARG A 134 11.86 5.82 -14.20
N ASP A 135 11.72 5.74 -12.89
CA ASP A 135 10.43 5.75 -12.21
C ASP A 135 9.78 7.14 -12.24
N PHE A 136 10.57 8.23 -12.20
CA PHE A 136 10.08 9.59 -12.51
C PHE A 136 9.47 9.66 -13.93
N ARG A 137 10.12 9.07 -14.93
CA ARG A 137 9.60 9.03 -16.32
C ARG A 137 8.33 8.20 -16.42
N LEU A 138 8.29 7.04 -15.78
CA LEU A 138 7.09 6.18 -15.72
C LEU A 138 5.94 6.83 -14.94
N SER A 139 6.25 7.78 -14.07
CA SER A 139 5.28 8.62 -13.34
C SER A 139 4.82 9.84 -14.16
N GLY A 140 5.34 10.00 -15.39
CA GLY A 140 4.94 11.07 -16.28
C GLY A 140 5.58 12.42 -15.98
N VAL A 141 6.76 12.48 -15.35
CA VAL A 141 7.45 13.75 -15.05
C VAL A 141 7.67 14.61 -16.31
N ASP A 142 7.90 13.97 -17.46
CA ASP A 142 8.17 14.63 -18.76
C ASP A 142 6.89 15.02 -19.53
N LEU A 143 5.71 14.65 -19.04
CA LEU A 143 4.43 15.02 -19.66
C LEU A 143 4.24 16.55 -19.61
N LYS A 144 3.57 17.11 -20.63
CA LYS A 144 3.39 18.57 -20.77
C LYS A 144 1.92 18.93 -20.90
N GLY A 145 1.58 20.16 -20.52
CA GLY A 145 0.21 20.65 -20.55
C GLY A 145 -0.72 19.75 -19.71
N GLY A 146 -1.96 19.60 -20.17
CA GLY A 146 -3.00 18.83 -19.48
C GLY A 146 -2.74 17.32 -19.32
N LEU A 147 -1.64 16.79 -19.87
CA LEU A 147 -1.33 15.36 -19.78
C LEU A 147 -0.87 14.94 -18.39
N LYS A 148 -0.28 15.84 -17.59
CA LYS A 148 0.11 15.54 -16.20
C LYS A 148 -1.12 15.32 -15.33
N GLU A 149 -2.11 16.21 -15.46
CA GLU A 149 -3.39 16.12 -14.76
C GLU A 149 -4.15 14.86 -15.18
N GLN A 150 -4.20 14.56 -16.48
CA GLN A 150 -4.81 13.32 -16.97
C GLN A 150 -4.13 12.06 -16.41
N PHE A 151 -2.80 12.04 -16.34
CA PHE A 151 -2.07 10.93 -15.72
C PHE A 151 -2.45 10.76 -14.25
N ALA A 152 -2.51 11.86 -13.49
CA ALA A 152 -2.90 11.83 -12.09
C ALA A 152 -4.32 11.30 -11.88
N ASP A 153 -5.27 11.75 -12.71
CA ASP A 153 -6.65 11.26 -12.70
C ASP A 153 -6.74 9.75 -13.00
N ILE A 154 -5.96 9.27 -13.97
CA ILE A 154 -5.89 7.84 -14.31
C ILE A 154 -5.32 7.04 -13.15
N LYS A 155 -4.22 7.51 -12.53
CA LYS A 155 -3.60 6.83 -11.39
C LYS A 155 -4.54 6.72 -10.21
N LYS A 156 -5.26 7.80 -9.88
CA LYS A 156 -6.26 7.82 -8.82
C LYS A 156 -7.38 6.81 -9.09
N LYS A 157 -8.01 6.87 -10.28
CA LYS A 157 -9.07 5.95 -10.69
C LYS A 157 -8.60 4.49 -10.69
N LEU A 158 -7.38 4.22 -11.13
CA LEU A 158 -6.83 2.87 -11.14
C LEU A 158 -6.70 2.31 -9.71
N SER A 159 -6.22 3.12 -8.77
CA SER A 159 -6.13 2.74 -7.35
C SER A 159 -7.51 2.42 -6.77
N GLU A 160 -8.50 3.28 -7.03
CA GLU A 160 -9.88 3.10 -6.57
C GLU A 160 -10.51 1.82 -7.15
N ILE A 161 -10.38 1.59 -8.47
CA ILE A 161 -10.95 0.43 -9.15
C ILE A 161 -10.28 -0.87 -8.69
N THR A 162 -8.96 -0.85 -8.48
CA THR A 162 -8.21 -2.03 -8.00
C THR A 162 -8.69 -2.42 -6.59
N SER A 163 -8.84 -1.46 -5.68
CA SER A 163 -9.37 -1.73 -4.34
C SER A 163 -10.79 -2.31 -4.40
N ARG A 164 -11.67 -1.65 -5.16
CA ARG A 164 -13.06 -2.11 -5.34
C ARG A 164 -13.16 -3.50 -5.96
N TYR A 165 -12.28 -3.83 -6.90
CA TYR A 165 -12.24 -5.17 -7.49
C TYR A 165 -11.93 -6.23 -6.42
N SER A 166 -10.90 -6.00 -5.60
CA SER A 166 -10.55 -6.92 -4.50
C SER A 166 -11.69 -7.06 -3.49
N GLU A 167 -12.33 -5.96 -3.12
CA GLU A 167 -13.50 -5.96 -2.24
C GLU A 167 -14.65 -6.77 -2.84
N HIS A 168 -14.99 -6.56 -4.11
CA HIS A 168 -16.04 -7.32 -4.78
C HIS A 168 -15.74 -8.81 -4.87
N VAL A 169 -14.49 -9.20 -5.11
CA VAL A 169 -14.10 -10.63 -5.13
C VAL A 169 -14.28 -11.26 -3.75
N MET A 170 -13.85 -10.57 -2.69
CA MET A 170 -14.02 -11.03 -1.31
C MET A 170 -15.50 -11.13 -0.96
N ASP A 171 -16.27 -10.06 -1.18
CA ASP A 171 -17.71 -10.02 -0.87
C ASP A 171 -18.51 -11.09 -1.67
N ALA A 172 -18.13 -11.35 -2.92
CA ALA A 172 -18.75 -12.41 -3.72
C ALA A 172 -18.42 -13.83 -3.23
N THR A 173 -17.19 -14.04 -2.76
CA THR A 173 -16.75 -15.33 -2.20
C THR A 173 -17.45 -15.59 -0.87
N ASP A 174 -17.48 -14.59 0.03
CA ASP A 174 -18.05 -14.69 1.37
C ASP A 174 -19.58 -14.82 1.36
N SER A 175 -20.26 -14.23 0.37
CA SER A 175 -21.73 -14.25 0.28
C SER A 175 -22.30 -15.54 -0.28
N TRP A 176 -21.54 -16.32 -1.05
CA TRP A 176 -22.04 -17.58 -1.58
C TRP A 176 -22.07 -18.66 -0.50
N ARG A 177 -23.26 -19.19 -0.26
CA ARG A 177 -23.49 -20.22 0.76
C ARG A 177 -24.47 -21.25 0.24
N LYS A 178 -24.18 -22.53 0.48
CA LYS A 178 -25.11 -23.63 0.24
C LYS A 178 -25.21 -24.51 1.49
N VAL A 179 -26.34 -24.38 2.18
CA VAL A 179 -26.70 -25.24 3.31
C VAL A 179 -27.37 -26.51 2.78
N LEU A 180 -26.92 -27.65 3.28
CA LEU A 180 -27.46 -28.98 3.01
C LEU A 180 -27.88 -29.62 4.33
N GLU A 181 -29.07 -30.22 4.35
CA GLU A 181 -29.61 -30.80 5.57
C GLU A 181 -29.08 -32.22 5.80
N GLN A 182 -28.85 -32.95 4.72
CA GLN A 182 -28.54 -34.38 4.77
C GLN A 182 -27.13 -34.68 4.30
N VAL A 183 -26.43 -35.56 5.01
CA VAL A 183 -25.07 -35.99 4.66
C VAL A 183 -25.02 -36.73 3.32
N ASP A 184 -26.12 -37.38 2.93
CA ASP A 184 -26.23 -38.11 1.67
C ASP A 184 -26.07 -37.20 0.44
N GLU A 185 -26.37 -35.90 0.56
CA GLU A 185 -26.14 -34.90 -0.49
C GLU A 185 -24.65 -34.64 -0.76
N LEU A 186 -23.76 -35.05 0.18
CA LEU A 186 -22.30 -34.91 0.09
C LEU A 186 -21.62 -36.21 -0.39
N ARG A 187 -22.39 -37.18 -0.91
CA ARG A 187 -21.86 -38.46 -1.36
C ARG A 187 -20.72 -38.27 -2.38
N GLY A 188 -19.56 -38.83 -2.06
CA GLY A 188 -18.33 -38.75 -2.88
C GLY A 188 -17.28 -37.80 -2.30
N MET A 189 -17.63 -36.99 -1.30
CA MET A 189 -16.65 -36.20 -0.55
C MET A 189 -15.90 -37.07 0.48
N PRO A 190 -14.61 -36.81 0.70
CA PRO A 190 -13.84 -37.39 1.80
C PRO A 190 -14.42 -37.01 3.18
N GLU A 191 -14.26 -37.88 4.19
CA GLU A 191 -14.78 -37.68 5.55
C GLU A 191 -14.27 -36.39 6.20
N ASN A 192 -13.01 -36.02 5.97
CA ASN A 192 -12.44 -34.78 6.49
C ASN A 192 -13.11 -33.54 5.88
N ALA A 193 -13.48 -33.58 4.60
CA ALA A 193 -14.19 -32.48 3.95
C ALA A 193 -15.62 -32.34 4.48
N ILE A 194 -16.32 -33.46 4.71
CA ILE A 194 -17.65 -33.48 5.33
C ILE A 194 -17.59 -32.92 6.77
N ALA A 195 -16.54 -33.24 7.54
CA ALA A 195 -16.35 -32.70 8.87
C ALA A 195 -16.15 -31.17 8.86
N LEU A 196 -15.40 -30.64 7.88
CA LEU A 196 -15.20 -29.20 7.72
C LEU A 196 -16.51 -28.47 7.38
N THR A 197 -17.33 -29.00 6.48
CA THR A 197 -18.61 -28.36 6.12
C THR A 197 -19.60 -28.33 7.30
N LYS A 198 -19.57 -29.36 8.14
CA LYS A 198 -20.34 -29.38 9.39
C LYS A 198 -19.82 -28.34 10.40
N GLN A 199 -18.51 -28.25 10.59
CA GLN A 199 -17.89 -27.26 11.47
C GLN A 199 -18.21 -25.82 11.00
N SER A 200 -18.17 -25.57 9.69
CA SER A 200 -18.57 -24.29 9.11
C SER A 200 -20.05 -23.97 9.38
N ALA A 201 -20.95 -24.95 9.25
CA ALA A 201 -22.36 -24.75 9.60
C ALA A 201 -22.54 -24.37 11.07
N GLU A 202 -21.88 -25.10 11.98
CA GLU A 202 -21.91 -24.81 13.42
C GLU A 202 -21.37 -23.41 13.75
N ARG A 203 -20.27 -22.99 13.11
CA ARG A 203 -19.68 -21.65 13.28
C ARG A 203 -20.63 -20.54 12.86
N GLU A 204 -21.35 -20.75 11.76
CA GLU A 204 -22.32 -19.80 11.22
C GLU A 204 -23.74 -19.97 11.80
N ASN A 205 -23.91 -20.80 12.83
CA ASN A 205 -25.19 -21.11 13.48
C ASN A 205 -26.26 -21.70 12.53
N GLU A 206 -25.83 -22.41 11.49
CA GLU A 206 -26.69 -23.17 10.59
C GLU A 206 -26.81 -24.63 11.03
N GLN A 207 -27.91 -25.28 10.65
CA GLN A 207 -28.07 -26.73 10.80
C GLN A 207 -27.52 -27.46 9.56
N GLY A 208 -27.02 -28.68 9.77
CA GLY A 208 -26.55 -29.54 8.67
C GLY A 208 -25.11 -29.25 8.25
N TYR A 209 -24.89 -29.00 6.95
CA TYR A 209 -23.58 -28.83 6.33
C TYR A 209 -23.56 -27.58 5.47
N LEU A 210 -22.52 -26.77 5.63
CA LEU A 210 -22.34 -25.53 4.90
C LEU A 210 -21.21 -25.66 3.89
N LEU A 211 -21.52 -25.45 2.62
CA LEU A 211 -20.53 -25.25 1.55
C LEU A 211 -20.38 -23.75 1.26
N THR A 212 -19.14 -23.35 1.06
CA THR A 212 -18.65 -21.99 0.73
C THR A 212 -17.69 -22.08 -0.48
N LEU A 213 -17.18 -20.94 -0.96
CA LEU A 213 -16.27 -20.88 -2.13
C LEU A 213 -14.78 -20.72 -1.76
N ASP A 214 -14.44 -20.69 -0.46
CA ASP A 214 -13.07 -20.55 0.07
C ASP A 214 -12.26 -21.86 0.07
#